data_AF-A0A9N9GVS0-F1
#
_entry.id   AF-A0A9N9GVS0-F1
#
_cell.length_a   1.000
_cell.length_b   1.000
_cell.length_c   1.000
_cell.angle_alpha   90.00
_cell.angle_beta   90.00
_cell.angle_gamma   90.00
#
_symmetry.space_group_name_H-M   'P 1'
#
loop_
_entity.id
_entity.type
_entity.pdbx_description
1 polymer ?
#
loop_
_entity_poly.entity_id
_entity_poly.type
_entity_poly.pdbx_seq_one_letter_code
_entity_poly.pdbx_strand_id
1 'polypeptide(L)'
;MSIRIFYQDYPNNPYIYAQYIAGGKVFRSKYKIIALGHYPQNVKYTQKSGCDQNSIQYQISDRYIVKTEVADQMLCCETKYTLKNKVLYTITWKEGRAEWVVSSERSASRAVNAFLK
;
A
#
# COMPACT_ATOMS: atom_id res chain seq x y z
N MET A 1 21.42 0.75 8.42
CA MET A 1 20.58 1.82 7.84
C MET A 1 19.74 1.22 6.73
N SER A 2 18.43 1.44 6.72
CA SER A 2 17.56 1.01 5.61
C SER A 2 17.15 2.20 4.77
N ILE A 3 17.31 2.11 3.46
CA ILE A 3 16.99 3.21 2.54
C ILE A 3 15.84 2.77 1.65
N ARG A 4 14.86 3.66 1.44
CA ARG A 4 13.77 3.45 0.48
C ARG A 4 13.77 4.58 -0.54
N ILE A 5 13.87 4.22 -1.81
CA ILE A 5 13.89 5.14 -2.95
C ILE A 5 12.67 4.84 -3.81
N PHE A 6 11.99 5.89 -4.28
CA PHE A 6 10.87 5.78 -5.20
C PHE A 6 11.23 6.47 -6.52
N TYR A 7 10.98 5.79 -7.63
CA TYR A 7 11.11 6.30 -8.99
C TYR A 7 9.72 6.37 -9.61
N GLN A 8 9.28 7.56 -9.99
CA GLN A 8 7.94 7.80 -10.52
C GLN A 8 7.93 9.00 -11.48
N ASP A 9 7.05 8.93 -12.47
CA ASP A 9 6.74 10.00 -13.44
C ASP A 9 5.21 10.15 -13.54
N TYR A 10 4.55 10.23 -12.39
CA TYR A 10 3.11 10.39 -12.32
C TYR A 10 2.72 11.86 -12.58
N PRO A 11 1.67 12.17 -13.38
CA PRO A 11 0.66 11.26 -13.92
C PRO A 11 0.96 10.66 -15.31
N ASN A 12 2.08 11.01 -15.96
CA ASN A 12 2.43 10.52 -17.31
C ASN A 12 2.58 9.00 -17.36
N ASN A 13 3.04 8.41 -16.25
CA ASN A 13 3.21 6.98 -16.06
C ASN A 13 2.53 6.53 -14.75
N PRO A 14 1.57 5.58 -14.81
CA PRO A 14 0.89 5.08 -13.61
C PRO A 14 1.74 4.13 -12.76
N TYR A 15 2.95 3.78 -13.22
CA TYR A 15 3.84 2.88 -12.50
C TYR A 15 4.77 3.63 -11.55
N ILE A 16 4.86 3.13 -10.32
CA ILE A 16 5.84 3.55 -9.32
C ILE A 16 6.78 2.37 -9.06
N TYR A 17 8.08 2.63 -9.16
CA TYR A 17 9.10 1.65 -8.83
C TYR A 17 9.71 2.01 -7.48
N ALA A 18 9.78 1.06 -6.57
CA ALA A 18 10.41 1.25 -5.27
C ALA A 18 11.60 0.32 -5.12
N GLN A 19 12.68 0.87 -4.55
CA GLN A 19 13.86 0.13 -4.14
C GLN A 19 14.03 0.26 -2.64
N TYR A 20 14.04 -0.87 -1.94
CA TYR A 20 14.28 -0.94 -0.51
C TYR A 20 15.60 -1.66 -0.26
N ILE A 21 16.54 -0.99 0.39
CA ILE A 21 17.87 -1.52 0.71
C ILE A 21 17.93 -1.77 2.21
N ALA A 22 18.12 -3.03 2.61
CA ALA A 22 18.23 -3.42 4.00
C ALA A 22 19.25 -4.55 4.16
N GLY A 23 20.21 -4.39 5.09
CA GLY A 23 21.25 -5.40 5.35
C GLY A 23 22.08 -5.75 4.11
N GLY A 24 22.34 -4.78 3.23
CA GLY A 24 23.05 -4.99 1.96
C GLY A 24 22.23 -5.68 0.85
N LYS A 25 21.01 -6.13 1.14
CA LYS A 25 20.09 -6.70 0.13
C LYS A 25 19.22 -5.60 -0.47
N VAL A 26 18.96 -5.74 -1.77
CA VAL A 26 18.10 -4.84 -2.53
C VAL A 26 16.80 -5.55 -2.86
N PHE A 27 15.69 -5.01 -2.37
CA PHE A 27 14.33 -5.44 -2.70
C PHE A 27 13.72 -4.44 -3.68
N ARG A 28 13.13 -4.95 -4.76
CA ARG A 28 12.47 -4.13 -5.79
C ARG A 28 10.99 -4.43 -5.78
N SER A 29 10.18 -3.38 -5.81
CA SER A 29 8.72 -3.49 -5.90
C SER A 29 8.22 -2.60 -7.03
N LYS A 30 7.18 -3.08 -7.72
CA LYS A 30 6.52 -2.34 -8.79
C LYS A 30 5.04 -2.20 -8.44
N TYR A 31 4.58 -0.95 -8.43
CA TYR A 31 3.21 -0.60 -8.14
C TYR A 31 2.59 0.05 -9.37
N LYS A 32 1.32 -0.27 -9.67
CA LYS A 32 0.53 0.40 -10.70
C LYS A 32 -0.65 1.09 -10.02
N ILE A 33 -0.70 2.41 -10.08
CA ILE A 33 -1.86 3.18 -9.62
C ILE A 33 -3.02 2.88 -10.57
N ILE A 34 -4.15 2.43 -10.00
CA ILE A 34 -5.40 2.20 -10.72
C ILE A 34 -6.39 3.33 -10.46
N ALA A 35 -6.47 3.78 -9.20
CA ALA A 35 -7.32 4.90 -8.81
C ALA A 35 -6.66 5.68 -7.67
N LEU A 36 -6.66 7.02 -7.77
CA LEU A 36 -6.17 7.88 -6.69
C LEU A 36 -7.16 8.00 -5.54
N GLY A 37 -8.45 7.85 -5.81
CA GLY A 37 -9.50 8.10 -4.82
C GLY A 37 -9.65 9.59 -4.51
N HIS A 38 -10.07 9.91 -3.29
CA HIS A 38 -10.21 11.27 -2.79
C HIS A 38 -9.89 11.37 -1.30
N TYR A 39 -9.43 12.53 -0.83
CA TYR A 39 -9.17 12.75 0.59
C TYR A 39 -10.44 13.20 1.31
N PRO A 40 -10.89 12.49 2.36
CA PRO A 40 -12.03 12.92 3.16
C PRO A 40 -11.64 14.11 4.05
N GLN A 41 -12.64 14.85 4.54
CA GLN A 41 -12.43 16.02 5.41
C GLN A 41 -11.62 15.66 6.67
N ASN A 42 -11.88 14.50 7.27
CA ASN A 42 -11.19 14.01 8.47
C ASN A 42 -10.13 12.94 8.13
N VAL A 43 -9.15 13.34 7.33
CA VAL A 43 -8.11 12.44 6.77
C VAL A 43 -7.26 11.75 7.85
N LYS A 44 -7.00 10.45 7.64
CA LYS A 44 -6.03 9.66 8.41
C LYS A 44 -4.67 9.68 7.74
N TYR A 45 -3.63 9.44 8.54
CA TYR A 45 -2.24 9.50 8.09
C TYR A 45 -1.57 8.14 8.28
N THR A 46 -0.56 7.85 7.45
CA THR A 46 0.29 6.68 7.63
C THR A 46 1.01 6.73 8.98
N GLN A 47 1.32 5.55 9.53
CA GLN A 47 2.14 5.48 10.75
C GLN A 47 3.54 6.03 10.50
N LYS A 48 4.11 6.74 11.48
CA LYS A 48 5.52 7.15 11.46
C LYS A 48 6.41 5.91 11.55
N SER A 49 7.41 5.83 10.67
CA SER A 49 8.44 4.81 10.76
C SER A 49 9.62 5.32 11.60
N GLY A 50 9.69 4.95 12.89
CA GLY A 50 10.87 5.14 13.75
C GLY A 50 10.93 6.43 14.60
N CYS A 51 11.92 6.48 15.50
CA CYS A 51 12.16 7.51 16.53
C CYS A 51 12.52 8.92 16.01
N ASP A 52 12.72 9.09 14.70
CA ASP A 52 13.07 10.39 14.15
C ASP A 52 11.85 11.31 14.08
N GLN A 53 11.96 12.47 14.74
CA GLN A 53 10.92 13.49 14.81
C GLN A 53 10.50 14.00 13.42
N ASN A 54 11.36 13.84 12.40
CA ASN A 54 11.17 14.26 11.00
C ASN A 54 10.58 13.18 10.07
N SER A 55 10.08 12.06 10.60
CA SER A 55 9.46 11.03 9.76
C SER A 55 8.19 11.55 9.07
N ILE A 56 8.22 11.54 7.73
CA ILE A 56 7.12 12.01 6.88
C ILE A 56 5.92 11.07 7.03
N GLN A 57 4.75 11.66 7.27
CA GLN A 57 3.47 10.96 7.21
C GLN A 57 2.72 11.37 5.96
N TYR A 58 2.08 10.41 5.31
CA TYR A 58 1.28 10.64 4.11
C TYR A 58 -0.21 10.55 4.45
N GLN A 59 -1.01 11.39 3.82
CA GLN A 59 -2.46 11.31 3.89
C GLN A 59 -2.95 10.03 3.21
N ILE A 60 -3.96 9.40 3.80
CA ILE A 60 -4.58 8.18 3.27
C ILE A 60 -5.85 8.58 2.54
N SER A 61 -5.89 8.31 1.23
CA SER A 61 -7.04 8.57 0.37
C SER A 61 -8.12 7.49 0.54
N ASP A 62 -9.39 7.87 0.36
CA ASP A 62 -10.53 6.96 0.23
C ASP A 62 -10.65 6.45 -1.21
N ARG A 63 -10.87 5.14 -1.37
CA ARG A 63 -10.93 4.43 -2.66
C ARG A 63 -9.66 4.54 -3.49
N TYR A 64 -8.50 4.61 -2.82
CA TYR A 64 -7.22 4.46 -3.49
C TYR A 64 -7.01 3.00 -3.87
N ILE A 65 -6.68 2.73 -5.13
CA ILE A 65 -6.50 1.38 -5.66
C ILE A 65 -5.14 1.29 -6.33
N VAL A 66 -4.34 0.30 -5.92
CA VAL A 66 -3.03 0.02 -6.49
C VAL A 66 -2.88 -1.47 -6.75
N LYS A 67 -2.25 -1.82 -7.87
CA LYS A 67 -1.85 -3.20 -8.16
C LYS A 67 -0.37 -3.38 -7.93
N THR A 68 0.02 -4.53 -7.37
CA THR A 68 1.41 -4.91 -7.14
C THR A 68 1.58 -6.41 -7.29
N GLU A 69 2.78 -6.82 -7.63
CA GLU A 69 3.16 -8.24 -7.68
C GLU A 69 3.93 -8.60 -6.42
N VAL A 70 3.54 -9.70 -5.77
CA VAL A 70 4.22 -10.25 -4.59
C VAL A 70 4.17 -11.77 -4.70
N ALA A 71 5.32 -12.44 -4.63
CA ALA A 71 5.43 -13.90 -4.72
C ALA A 71 4.69 -14.48 -5.95
N ASP A 72 4.94 -13.91 -7.13
CA ASP A 72 4.30 -14.24 -8.42
C ASP A 72 2.77 -14.10 -8.46
N GLN A 73 2.19 -13.51 -7.41
CA GLN A 73 0.77 -13.26 -7.29
C GLN A 73 0.48 -11.77 -7.53
N MET A 74 -0.46 -11.50 -8.45
CA MET A 74 -0.94 -10.15 -8.69
C MET A 74 -1.98 -9.76 -7.63
N LEU A 75 -1.62 -8.78 -6.81
CA LEU A 75 -2.47 -8.24 -5.75
C LEU A 75 -3.11 -6.93 -6.20
N CYS A 76 -4.34 -6.72 -5.77
CA CYS A 76 -5.04 -5.45 -5.84
C CYS A 76 -5.31 -4.97 -4.41
N CYS A 77 -4.70 -3.84 -4.06
CA CYS A 77 -4.83 -3.24 -2.74
C CYS A 77 -5.75 -2.03 -2.83
N GLU A 78 -6.72 -1.96 -1.92
CA GLU A 78 -7.68 -0.86 -1.81
C GLU A 78 -7.70 -0.29 -0.39
N THR A 79 -7.83 1.03 -0.28
CA THR A 79 -8.20 1.70 0.98
C THR A 79 -9.63 2.20 0.92
N LYS A 80 -10.40 1.98 1.98
CA LYS A 80 -11.78 2.46 2.08
C LYS A 80 -12.08 3.00 3.47
N TYR A 81 -12.61 4.20 3.57
CA TYR A 81 -13.06 4.76 4.83
C TYR A 81 -14.41 4.15 5.24
N THR A 82 -14.50 3.76 6.51
CA THR A 82 -15.74 3.30 7.12
C THR A 82 -16.51 4.48 7.71
N LEU A 83 -17.80 4.27 8.01
CA LEU A 83 -18.66 5.26 8.65
C LEU A 83 -18.11 5.77 10.00
N LYS A 84 -17.22 5.01 10.66
CA LYS A 84 -16.57 5.38 11.92
C LYS A 84 -15.23 6.12 11.72
N ASN A 85 -14.98 6.64 10.52
CA ASN A 85 -13.71 7.28 10.14
C ASN A 85 -12.47 6.38 10.38
N LYS A 86 -12.63 5.07 10.18
CA LYS A 86 -11.50 4.12 10.15
C LYS A 86 -11.17 3.78 8.72
N VAL A 87 -9.92 3.45 8.45
CA VAL A 87 -9.49 2.97 7.13
C VAL A 87 -9.50 1.45 7.14
N LEU A 88 -10.29 0.86 6.25
CA LEU A 88 -10.23 -0.54 5.88
C LEU A 88 -9.19 -0.71 4.77
N TYR A 89 -8.20 -1.55 5.00
CA TYR A 89 -7.21 -1.96 4.01
C TYR A 89 -7.61 -3.32 3.48
N THR A 90 -7.86 -3.42 2.18
CA THR A 90 -8.28 -4.65 1.52
C THR A 90 -7.23 -5.08 0.52
N ILE A 91 -6.91 -6.37 0.51
CA ILE A 91 -6.06 -7.02 -0.49
C ILE A 91 -6.93 -8.07 -1.17
N THR A 92 -7.06 -7.98 -2.48
CA THR A 92 -7.70 -8.99 -3.32
C THR A 92 -6.69 -9.60 -4.28
N TRP A 93 -6.80 -10.89 -4.52
CA TRP A 93 -5.97 -11.60 -5.50
C TRP A 93 -6.76 -12.74 -6.13
N LYS A 94 -6.31 -13.20 -7.29
CA LYS A 94 -6.97 -14.27 -8.04
C LYS A 94 -6.07 -15.48 -8.16
N GLU A 95 -6.61 -16.64 -7.83
CA GLU A 95 -5.93 -17.91 -7.98
C GLU A 95 -6.78 -18.80 -8.89
N GLY A 96 -6.35 -18.91 -10.16
CA GLY A 96 -7.16 -19.52 -11.21
C GLY A 96 -8.47 -18.75 -11.43
N ARG A 97 -9.61 -19.39 -11.14
CA ARG A 97 -10.96 -18.80 -11.25
C ARG A 97 -11.48 -18.25 -9.92
N ALA A 98 -10.80 -18.54 -8.80
CA ALA A 98 -11.19 -18.06 -7.49
C ALA A 98 -10.65 -16.64 -7.24
N GLU A 99 -11.44 -15.82 -6.55
CA GLU A 99 -11.02 -14.53 -6.03
C GLU A 99 -10.98 -14.59 -4.51
N TRP A 100 -9.83 -14.24 -3.96
CA TRP A 100 -9.56 -14.25 -2.54
C TRP A 100 -9.47 -12.82 -2.01
N VAL A 101 -9.86 -12.62 -0.76
CA VAL A 101 -9.85 -11.32 -0.11
C VAL A 101 -9.41 -11.43 1.34
N VAL A 102 -8.55 -10.50 1.74
CA VAL A 102 -8.17 -10.25 3.13
C VAL A 102 -8.35 -8.77 3.41
N SER A 103 -8.87 -8.44 4.59
CA SER A 103 -9.02 -7.04 4.99
C SER A 103 -8.62 -6.80 6.45
N SER A 104 -8.23 -5.57 6.75
CA SER A 104 -7.90 -5.14 8.11
C SER A 104 -8.28 -3.69 8.35
N GLU A 105 -8.95 -3.39 9.47
CA GLU A 105 -9.14 -2.01 9.94
C GLU A 105 -7.94 -1.49 10.77
N ARG A 106 -6.97 -2.36 11.11
CA ARG A 106 -5.87 -1.99 12.01
C ARG A 106 -4.71 -1.34 11.28
N SER A 107 -4.23 -1.97 10.20
CA SER A 107 -3.15 -1.43 9.36
C SER A 107 -3.00 -2.20 8.06
N ALA A 108 -2.38 -1.59 7.06
CA ALA A 108 -1.96 -2.26 5.83
C ALA A 108 -1.04 -3.46 6.12
N SER A 109 -0.08 -3.31 7.03
CA SER A 109 0.83 -4.41 7.40
C SER A 109 0.11 -5.60 8.00
N ARG A 110 -0.99 -5.39 8.74
CA ARG A 110 -1.82 -6.49 9.24
C ARG A 110 -2.55 -7.23 8.12
N ALA A 111 -3.05 -6.51 7.11
CA ALA A 111 -3.64 -7.14 5.94
C ALA A 111 -2.58 -7.98 5.18
N VAL A 112 -1.39 -7.42 4.97
CA VAL A 112 -0.27 -8.15 4.32
C VAL A 112 0.12 -9.39 5.13
N ASN A 113 0.26 -9.29 6.45
CA ASN A 113 0.58 -10.45 7.30
C ASN A 113 -0.50 -11.53 7.27
N ALA A 114 -1.76 -11.18 7.01
CA ALA A 114 -2.84 -12.15 6.85
C ALA A 114 -2.84 -12.78 5.45
N PHE A 115 -2.36 -12.07 4.43
CA PHE A 115 -2.12 -12.61 3.09
C PHE A 115 -0.91 -13.57 3.03
N LEU A 116 0.16 -13.26 3.77
CA LEU A 116 1.40 -14.05 3.78
C LEU A 116 1.34 -15.32 4.66
N LYS A 117 0.21 -15.57 5.33
CA LYS A 117 0.01 -16.74 6.19
C LYS A 117 -0.51 -17.91 5.38
#